data_AF-A0A6P6I9B2-F1
#
_entry.id   AF-A0A6P6I9B2-F1
#
_cell.length_a   1.000
_cell.length_b   1.000
_cell.length_c   1.000
_cell.angle_alpha   90.00
_cell.angle_beta   90.00
_cell.angle_gamma   90.00
#
_symmetry.space_group_name_H-M   'P 1'
#
loop_
_entity.id
_entity.type
_entity.pdbx_description
1 polymer ?
#
loop_
_entity_poly.entity_id
_entity_poly.type
_entity_poly.pdbx_seq_one_letter_code
_entity_poly.pdbx_strand_id
1 'polypeptide(L)'
;MGQENWDGLCPGVFLNDLEVLRCGGPWLAPLTPTPQPPLCWRPLKTVDELRQPEEGAAEGAGSQPRPLGAAPSADPRARRTELGARRGRGGGRPRTGPPLEPGPSPPPRRPVAAGAELTSGPGQTLFKVVIKSLSPKELVRIHVPKPLDRNDGTFLVRYRMYETVSEGLKIEVLYGDEHVAQSPYILKGPVYHEYCECPEEDPQAWQKTLSCPTKEPQIAKDFASFPSINLQQMLNEVPKRFGDERGAIVHYTILNNHIYRRSLGKYTDFKMFSDEILLSLARKVLLPDIEFYINLGDWPLEHRKVNESPGPLPIISWCGSLDSRDIILPTYDISHSTLEAMRGVTNDLLSIQGNTGPSWINKTEKAFFRGRDSREERLQLVQMSKENPELLDAGITGYFFFQEKEKELGKAKLIGFFDFFKYKYQVNVDGTVAAYRYPYLMLGDSLVLKQDSTYYEHFYMALKPWKHYVPIKRNLSDLLEKIKWAKENDEEAKKIAKEGQLSARDLLQPHRLYCYYYRVFREYAERQSSKPEIRDGMELVAQPDDDTSVCQCHRERPSREEL
;
A
#
# COMPACT_ATOMS: atom_id res chain seq x y z
N MET A 1 23.77 36.85 -4.79
CA MET A 1 22.47 37.09 -5.46
C MET A 1 22.37 36.10 -6.59
N GLY A 2 21.28 35.34 -6.63
CA GLY A 2 21.15 34.07 -7.35
C GLY A 2 20.49 33.07 -6.43
N GLN A 3 19.31 33.44 -5.97
CA GLN A 3 18.42 32.65 -5.14
C GLN A 3 17.76 31.66 -6.10
N GLU A 4 18.33 30.47 -6.26
CA GLU A 4 17.60 29.37 -6.89
C GLU A 4 16.44 29.02 -5.95
N ASN A 5 15.24 29.42 -6.36
CA ASN A 5 13.99 29.09 -5.70
C ASN A 5 13.87 27.57 -5.60
N TRP A 6 13.96 27.07 -4.38
CA TRP A 6 13.49 25.73 -4.00
C TRP A 6 11.96 25.75 -3.89
N ASP A 7 11.28 26.10 -4.98
CA ASP A 7 9.85 25.86 -5.17
C ASP A 7 9.68 24.38 -5.52
N GLY A 8 9.74 23.48 -4.53
CA GLY A 8 9.58 22.05 -4.79
C GLY A 8 9.84 21.06 -3.65
N LEU A 9 10.14 21.51 -2.44
CA LEU A 9 10.11 20.63 -1.25
C LEU A 9 8.95 21.05 -0.37
N CYS A 10 7.95 20.18 -0.37
CA CYS A 10 6.59 20.42 0.09
C CYS A 10 6.47 20.51 1.61
N PRO A 11 6.00 21.64 2.17
CA PRO A 11 5.56 21.72 3.56
C PRO A 11 4.12 21.21 3.66
N GLY A 12 3.87 20.17 4.46
CA GLY A 12 2.50 19.91 4.96
C GLY A 12 1.95 18.50 4.95
N VAL A 13 2.65 17.48 4.43
CA VAL A 13 2.25 16.06 4.62
C VAL A 13 3.49 15.19 4.67
N PHE A 14 4.03 15.00 5.88
CA PHE A 14 5.09 14.03 6.11
C PHE A 14 4.55 12.88 6.95
N LEU A 15 3.83 11.99 6.29
CA LEU A 15 3.90 10.59 6.65
C LEU A 15 5.00 9.95 5.80
N ASN A 16 6.11 9.68 6.46
CA ASN A 16 6.97 8.55 6.20
C ASN A 16 7.43 8.38 4.74
N ASP A 17 8.18 9.32 4.18
CA ASP A 17 9.33 9.01 3.31
C ASP A 17 10.02 10.28 2.81
N LEU A 18 11.32 10.37 3.07
CA LEU A 18 12.22 11.08 2.18
C LEU A 18 12.65 10.06 1.13
N GLU A 19 12.02 10.10 -0.04
CA GLU A 19 12.52 9.38 -1.20
C GLU A 19 13.39 10.34 -2.04
N VAL A 20 14.53 9.81 -2.49
CA VAL A 20 15.51 10.40 -3.42
C VAL A 20 16.68 11.18 -2.77
N LEU A 21 17.63 10.41 -2.24
CA LEU A 21 19.02 10.60 -2.64
C LEU A 21 19.31 9.62 -3.78
N ARG A 22 19.19 10.08 -5.03
CA ARG A 22 19.93 9.47 -6.14
C ARG A 22 21.35 10.02 -6.06
N CYS A 23 22.29 9.25 -5.52
CA CYS A 23 23.71 9.53 -5.71
C CYS A 23 24.09 9.15 -7.15
N GLY A 24 23.85 10.06 -8.10
CA GLY A 24 24.19 9.88 -9.52
C GLY A 24 23.98 11.15 -10.32
N GLY A 25 25.05 11.94 -10.48
CA GLY A 25 25.10 13.14 -11.31
C GLY A 25 26.51 13.75 -11.29
N PRO A 26 27.13 14.08 -12.44
CA PRO A 26 28.52 14.55 -12.49
C PRO A 26 28.69 15.98 -11.97
N TRP A 27 29.77 16.21 -11.22
CA TRP A 27 30.22 17.52 -10.75
C TRP A 27 31.24 18.11 -11.73
N LEU A 28 30.94 19.25 -12.38
CA LEU A 28 31.96 20.15 -12.96
C LEU A 28 31.49 21.63 -12.90
N ALA A 29 32.39 22.50 -12.44
CA ALA A 29 32.30 23.98 -12.37
C ALA A 29 32.92 24.65 -13.64
N PRO A 30 33.11 25.99 -13.76
CA PRO A 30 32.18 27.14 -13.64
C PRO A 30 32.04 28.00 -14.95
N LEU A 31 30.89 28.69 -15.09
CA LEU A 31 30.54 29.95 -15.81
C LEU A 31 30.81 30.16 -17.33
N THR A 32 29.73 30.38 -18.11
CA THR A 32 29.40 31.65 -18.83
C THR A 32 28.00 31.57 -19.47
N PRO A 33 27.26 32.69 -19.65
CA PRO A 33 25.83 32.67 -19.98
C PRO A 33 25.58 32.82 -21.49
N THR A 34 24.80 31.91 -22.08
CA THR A 34 24.04 32.19 -23.30
C THR A 34 22.69 31.47 -23.24
N PRO A 35 21.57 32.10 -23.62
CA PRO A 35 20.25 31.49 -23.53
C PRO A 35 19.83 30.93 -24.89
N GLN A 36 19.70 29.62 -25.04
CA GLN A 36 18.71 28.95 -25.93
C GLN A 36 18.56 27.45 -25.56
N PRO A 37 17.36 26.86 -25.70
CA PRO A 37 17.09 25.49 -25.26
C PRO A 37 17.32 24.45 -26.37
N PRO A 38 17.61 23.18 -26.03
CA PRO A 38 17.20 22.05 -26.86
C PRO A 38 16.39 21.04 -26.02
N LEU A 39 15.12 20.75 -26.32
CA LEU A 39 14.57 19.90 -27.39
C LEU A 39 14.81 18.37 -27.23
N CYS A 40 13.66 17.67 -27.22
CA CYS A 40 13.40 16.27 -27.61
C CYS A 40 13.73 15.17 -26.57
N TRP A 41 12.88 14.16 -26.33
CA TRP A 41 12.15 13.37 -27.32
C TRP A 41 10.77 12.84 -26.86
N ARG A 42 9.79 12.94 -27.76
CA ARG A 42 8.56 12.12 -27.82
C ARG A 42 8.83 10.85 -28.65
N PRO A 43 8.08 9.76 -28.45
CA PRO A 43 7.79 8.82 -29.52
C PRO A 43 6.42 9.08 -30.14
N LEU A 44 6.40 8.90 -31.46
CA LEU A 44 5.31 9.09 -32.41
C LEU A 44 4.15 8.10 -32.24
N LYS A 45 3.00 8.55 -32.73
CA LYS A 45 1.87 7.72 -33.16
C LYS A 45 2.27 6.84 -34.34
N THR A 46 1.67 5.66 -34.44
CA THR A 46 1.22 5.08 -35.72
C THR A 46 -0.16 4.47 -35.52
N VAL A 47 -1.06 4.83 -36.42
CA VAL A 47 -2.41 4.28 -36.65
C VAL A 47 -2.32 3.45 -37.94
N ASP A 48 -3.00 2.31 -37.99
CA ASP A 48 -3.87 1.83 -39.09
C ASP A 48 -4.09 0.31 -38.88
N GLU A 49 -5.26 -0.22 -38.55
CA GLU A 49 -6.57 -0.33 -39.25
C GLU A 49 -6.75 -1.60 -40.10
N LEU A 50 -7.99 -2.14 -40.05
CA LEU A 50 -8.69 -3.08 -40.96
C LEU A 50 -8.55 -4.60 -40.77
N ARG A 51 -9.58 -5.26 -40.18
CA ARG A 51 -10.72 -5.91 -40.90
C ARG A 51 -11.55 -6.84 -39.98
N GLN A 52 -12.88 -6.64 -40.00
CA GLN A 52 -13.88 -7.72 -39.80
C GLN A 52 -14.09 -8.48 -41.14
N PRO A 53 -14.77 -9.64 -41.15
CA PRO A 53 -16.25 -9.66 -41.20
C PRO A 53 -16.96 -10.71 -40.30
N GLU A 54 -18.26 -10.45 -40.15
CA GLU A 54 -19.47 -11.28 -39.84
C GLU A 54 -19.39 -12.78 -40.24
N GLU A 55 -20.19 -13.76 -39.77
CA GLU A 55 -21.55 -13.87 -39.21
C GLU A 55 -21.75 -15.35 -38.74
N GLY A 56 -22.77 -15.67 -37.92
CA GLY A 56 -23.35 -17.04 -37.90
C GLY A 56 -23.73 -17.72 -36.57
N ALA A 57 -24.85 -17.28 -35.98
CA ALA A 57 -25.95 -18.01 -35.31
C ALA A 57 -25.81 -19.38 -34.59
N ALA A 58 -26.44 -19.40 -33.39
CA ALA A 58 -27.47 -20.35 -32.90
C ALA A 58 -27.15 -21.34 -31.75
N GLU A 59 -27.97 -21.19 -30.69
CA GLU A 59 -28.50 -22.18 -29.72
C GLU A 59 -27.52 -22.95 -28.80
N GLY A 60 -27.75 -23.20 -27.51
CA GLY A 60 -28.90 -23.07 -26.61
C GLY A 60 -28.63 -23.96 -25.38
N ALA A 61 -29.33 -23.69 -24.26
CA ALA A 61 -29.29 -24.38 -22.95
C ALA A 61 -28.04 -24.07 -22.07
N GLY A 62 -28.15 -23.59 -20.83
CA GLY A 62 -29.25 -23.64 -19.88
C GLY A 62 -28.83 -24.46 -18.65
N SER A 63 -28.08 -23.87 -17.72
CA SER A 63 -27.92 -24.43 -16.38
C SER A 63 -27.56 -23.34 -15.37
N GLN A 64 -28.54 -22.94 -14.58
CA GLN A 64 -28.36 -22.16 -13.34
C GLN A 64 -27.55 -22.97 -12.32
N PRO A 65 -26.62 -22.36 -11.55
CA PRO A 65 -26.20 -22.91 -10.28
C PRO A 65 -27.12 -22.40 -9.15
N ARG A 66 -27.62 -23.34 -8.34
CA ARG A 66 -28.31 -23.08 -7.07
C ARG A 66 -27.33 -22.45 -6.05
N PRO A 67 -27.81 -21.66 -5.07
CA PRO A 67 -26.96 -21.05 -4.06
C PRO A 67 -26.51 -22.12 -3.04
N LEU A 68 -25.20 -22.26 -2.88
CA LEU A 68 -24.60 -23.04 -1.80
C LEU A 68 -24.60 -22.23 -0.51
N GLY A 69 -25.15 -22.84 0.55
CA GLY A 69 -25.35 -22.25 1.86
C GLY A 69 -24.04 -21.86 2.54
N ALA A 70 -24.10 -20.71 3.23
CA ALA A 70 -23.02 -20.16 4.03
C ALA A 70 -22.73 -21.02 5.27
N ALA A 71 -21.45 -21.37 5.47
CA ALA A 71 -20.96 -21.91 6.74
C ALA A 71 -20.85 -20.79 7.81
N PRO A 72 -21.09 -21.08 9.11
CA PRO A 72 -21.04 -20.08 10.17
C PRO A 72 -19.62 -19.88 10.71
N SER A 73 -19.17 -18.63 10.82
CA SER A 73 -17.90 -18.25 11.48
C SER A 73 -18.10 -17.95 12.97
N ALA A 74 -17.23 -18.54 13.80
CA ALA A 74 -17.28 -18.52 15.26
C ALA A 74 -16.89 -17.18 15.93
N ASP A 75 -17.50 -16.97 17.10
CA ASP A 75 -17.43 -15.85 18.05
C ASP A 75 -16.07 -15.75 18.79
N PRO A 76 -15.44 -14.56 18.93
CA PRO A 76 -14.22 -14.40 19.71
C PRO A 76 -14.52 -13.89 21.14
N ARG A 77 -14.80 -14.79 22.08
CA ARG A 77 -14.64 -14.51 23.53
C ARG A 77 -14.16 -15.72 24.31
N ALA A 78 -12.89 -15.67 24.74
CA ALA A 78 -12.31 -16.20 25.99
C ALA A 78 -10.81 -16.50 25.77
N ARG A 79 -9.86 -16.25 26.66
CA ARG A 79 -9.79 -15.67 28.01
C ARG A 79 -8.29 -15.45 28.30
N ARG A 80 -7.96 -14.39 29.04
CA ARG A 80 -6.75 -14.31 29.89
C ARG A 80 -6.88 -15.36 31.01
N THR A 81 -5.81 -16.11 31.31
CA THR A 81 -5.11 -16.12 32.61
C THR A 81 -3.91 -17.09 32.63
N GLU A 82 -2.79 -16.55 33.14
CA GLU A 82 -1.82 -17.11 34.10
C GLU A 82 -0.95 -18.34 33.80
N LEU A 83 0.33 -18.03 33.60
CA LEU A 83 1.50 -18.88 33.82
C LEU A 83 1.78 -19.07 35.32
N GLY A 84 1.68 -20.31 35.80
CA GLY A 84 2.20 -20.75 37.09
C GLY A 84 3.56 -21.46 36.94
N ALA A 85 4.58 -20.94 37.62
CA ALA A 85 5.95 -21.43 37.63
C ALA A 85 6.13 -22.82 38.25
N ARG A 86 7.02 -23.65 37.69
CA ARG A 86 7.77 -24.68 38.45
C ARG A 86 9.22 -24.78 37.97
N ARG A 87 10.11 -24.64 38.95
CA ARG A 87 11.56 -24.87 38.88
C ARG A 87 11.87 -26.36 38.72
N GLY A 88 12.87 -26.68 37.90
CA GLY A 88 13.56 -27.97 37.89
C GLY A 88 15.05 -27.74 37.64
N ARG A 89 15.88 -28.04 38.64
CA ARG A 89 17.34 -28.04 38.58
C ARG A 89 17.83 -29.29 37.84
N GLY A 90 18.87 -29.15 37.03
CA GLY A 90 19.66 -30.27 36.50
C GLY A 90 20.96 -29.75 35.89
N GLY A 91 22.07 -29.94 36.60
CA GLY A 91 23.39 -29.47 36.20
C GLY A 91 24.12 -30.45 35.28
N GLY A 92 24.98 -29.89 34.43
CA GLY A 92 25.98 -30.62 33.64
C GLY A 92 26.93 -29.62 32.97
N ARG A 93 28.16 -29.53 33.47
CA ARG A 93 29.25 -28.75 32.84
C ARG A 93 29.86 -29.54 31.68
N PRO A 94 30.24 -28.88 30.57
CA PRO A 94 31.34 -29.33 29.73
C PRO A 94 32.57 -28.45 29.92
N ARG A 95 33.74 -29.09 29.74
CA ARG A 95 35.09 -28.56 29.91
C ARG A 95 35.43 -27.54 28.81
N THR A 96 36.09 -26.44 29.19
CA THR A 96 36.64 -25.41 28.29
C THR A 96 38.05 -25.78 27.85
N GLY A 97 38.28 -25.89 26.53
CA GLY A 97 39.61 -25.85 25.92
C GLY A 97 40.12 -24.40 25.76
N PRO A 98 41.41 -24.18 25.47
CA PRO A 98 41.99 -22.84 25.40
C PRO A 98 41.53 -22.06 24.15
N PRO A 99 41.54 -20.71 24.19
CA PRO A 99 41.05 -19.89 23.08
C PRO A 99 42.06 -19.88 21.92
N LEU A 100 41.54 -20.03 20.70
CA LEU A 100 42.24 -19.75 19.45
C LEU A 100 42.35 -18.23 19.25
N GLU A 101 43.53 -17.76 18.85
CA GLU A 101 43.77 -16.34 18.53
C GLU A 101 42.91 -15.86 17.34
N PRO A 102 42.42 -14.61 17.36
CA PRO A 102 41.74 -14.02 16.22
C PRO A 102 42.74 -13.69 15.11
N GLY A 103 42.56 -14.30 13.94
CA GLY A 103 43.30 -13.96 12.72
C GLY A 103 43.08 -12.51 12.28
N PRO A 104 43.95 -11.98 11.40
CA PRO A 104 43.95 -10.57 11.04
C PRO A 104 42.63 -10.14 10.37
N SER A 105 42.14 -8.98 10.78
CA SER A 105 41.00 -8.30 10.19
C SER A 105 41.30 -7.99 8.71
N PRO A 106 40.32 -8.12 7.79
CA PRO A 106 40.52 -7.69 6.42
C PRO A 106 40.79 -6.18 6.38
N PRO A 107 41.62 -5.70 5.44
CA PRO A 107 41.96 -4.28 5.38
C PRO A 107 40.70 -3.43 5.12
N PRO A 108 40.67 -2.18 5.62
CA PRO A 108 39.58 -1.26 5.31
C PRO A 108 39.50 -1.11 3.79
N ARG A 109 38.31 -1.39 3.24
CA ARG A 109 38.03 -1.15 1.81
C ARG A 109 38.23 0.35 1.55
N ARG A 110 39.00 0.65 0.50
CA ARG A 110 39.34 2.01 0.04
C ARG A 110 38.10 2.91 0.00
N PRO A 111 38.22 4.21 0.31
CA PRO A 111 37.13 5.17 0.14
C PRO A 111 36.62 5.11 -1.30
N VAL A 112 35.29 5.03 -1.45
CA VAL A 112 34.62 5.13 -2.73
C VAL A 112 35.06 6.45 -3.38
N ALA A 113 35.63 6.37 -4.57
CA ALA A 113 36.05 7.54 -5.32
C ALA A 113 34.85 8.47 -5.55
N ALA A 114 35.07 9.78 -5.40
CA ALA A 114 34.06 10.79 -5.64
C ALA A 114 33.46 10.63 -7.07
N GLY A 115 32.13 10.49 -7.16
CA GLY A 115 31.41 10.46 -8.44
C GLY A 115 30.99 9.09 -9.00
N ALA A 116 31.17 7.98 -8.28
CA ALA A 116 30.66 6.68 -8.74
C ALA A 116 29.17 6.48 -8.39
N GLU A 117 28.33 6.16 -9.40
CA GLU A 117 26.98 5.64 -9.17
C GLU A 117 27.08 4.28 -8.48
N LEU A 118 26.43 4.15 -7.32
CA LEU A 118 26.32 2.86 -6.64
C LEU A 118 25.28 2.04 -7.41
N THR A 119 25.69 1.00 -8.13
CA THR A 119 24.77 0.07 -8.80
C THR A 119 24.36 -1.11 -7.91
N SER A 120 24.93 -1.18 -6.70
CA SER A 120 24.65 -2.19 -5.68
C SER A 120 24.97 -1.62 -4.30
N GLY A 121 24.16 -1.94 -3.30
CA GLY A 121 24.36 -1.52 -1.91
C GLY A 121 25.71 -2.03 -1.36
N PRO A 122 26.46 -1.23 -0.59
CA PRO A 122 27.79 -1.59 -0.10
C PRO A 122 27.80 -2.71 0.97
N GLY A 123 26.64 -3.22 1.38
CA GLY A 123 26.50 -4.21 2.47
C GLY A 123 26.68 -3.56 3.84
N GLN A 124 25.66 -3.69 4.71
CA GLN A 124 25.45 -2.93 5.95
C GLN A 124 25.43 -1.41 5.74
N THR A 125 24.27 -0.78 6.01
CA THR A 125 24.00 0.64 5.74
C THR A 125 25.11 1.55 6.30
N LEU A 126 25.88 2.17 5.40
CA LEU A 126 26.98 3.09 5.73
C LEU A 126 26.49 4.53 5.97
N PHE A 127 25.28 4.86 5.51
CA PHE A 127 24.70 6.18 5.67
C PHE A 127 23.98 6.33 7.01
N LYS A 128 24.28 7.43 7.70
CA LYS A 128 23.56 7.88 8.89
C LYS A 128 22.75 9.11 8.52
N VAL A 129 21.46 9.08 8.81
CA VAL A 129 20.57 10.23 8.62
C VAL A 129 20.16 10.78 9.98
N VAL A 130 20.29 12.09 10.15
CA VAL A 130 19.89 12.82 11.35
C VAL A 130 18.94 13.93 10.94
N ILE A 131 17.76 13.97 11.55
CA ILE A 131 16.75 15.01 11.30
C ILE A 131 16.51 15.76 12.61
N LYS A 132 16.60 17.09 12.54
CA LYS A 132 16.43 18.01 13.69
C LYS A 132 15.58 19.21 13.27
N SER A 133 15.01 19.94 14.23
CA SER A 133 14.48 21.28 13.94
C SER A 133 15.60 22.21 13.45
N LEU A 134 15.25 23.14 12.57
CA LEU A 134 16.10 24.26 12.19
C LEU A 134 16.35 25.22 13.34
N SER A 135 15.35 25.39 14.21
CA SER A 135 15.45 26.26 15.38
C SER A 135 16.05 25.48 16.55
N PRO A 136 17.19 25.88 17.12
CA PRO A 136 17.76 25.21 18.29
C PRO A 136 16.89 25.38 19.56
N LYS A 137 15.87 26.24 19.50
CA LYS A 137 14.91 26.46 20.59
C LYS A 137 13.77 25.42 20.59
N GLU A 138 13.51 24.77 19.46
CA GLU A 138 12.47 23.75 19.31
C GLU A 138 13.07 22.36 19.61
N LEU A 139 12.81 21.85 20.82
CA LEU A 139 13.26 20.54 21.25
C LEU A 139 12.26 19.45 20.84
N VAL A 140 12.27 19.07 19.56
CA VAL A 140 11.34 18.07 19.03
C VAL A 140 11.88 16.65 19.04
N ARG A 141 11.01 15.69 19.37
CA ARG A 141 11.30 14.27 19.22
C ARG A 141 11.00 13.81 17.79
N ILE A 142 12.05 13.36 17.09
CA ILE A 142 11.96 12.75 15.76
C ILE A 142 12.63 11.37 15.80
N HIS A 143 11.88 10.32 15.48
CA HIS A 143 12.44 8.98 15.32
C HIS A 143 12.91 8.78 13.87
N VAL A 144 14.21 8.55 13.69
CA VAL A 144 14.82 8.27 12.38
C VAL A 144 15.50 6.91 12.45
N PRO A 145 14.87 5.82 12.00
CA PRO A 145 15.53 4.52 11.89
C PRO A 145 16.67 4.55 10.86
N LYS A 146 17.48 3.49 10.86
CA LYS A 146 18.52 3.31 9.83
C LYS A 146 17.87 3.32 8.43
N PRO A 147 18.51 3.96 7.44
CA PRO A 147 18.04 3.89 6.05
C PRO A 147 17.94 2.44 5.57
N LEU A 148 16.89 2.17 4.81
CA LEU A 148 16.66 0.88 4.18
C LEU A 148 17.42 0.83 2.86
N ASP A 149 18.27 -0.17 2.67
CA ASP A 149 18.97 -0.42 1.41
C ASP A 149 18.04 -1.19 0.46
N ARG A 150 17.72 -0.61 -0.70
CA ARG A 150 16.86 -1.24 -1.71
C ARG A 150 17.61 -2.17 -2.65
N ASN A 151 18.91 -2.38 -2.40
CA ASN A 151 19.83 -3.23 -3.16
C ASN A 151 19.98 -2.87 -4.65
N ASP A 152 19.63 -1.64 -5.01
CA ASP A 152 19.73 -1.10 -6.38
C ASP A 152 20.47 0.24 -6.44
N GLY A 153 21.24 0.55 -5.40
CA GLY A 153 21.94 1.83 -5.26
C GLY A 153 21.14 2.93 -4.59
N THR A 154 19.84 2.70 -4.35
CA THR A 154 18.97 3.65 -3.67
C THR A 154 18.72 3.26 -2.22
N PHE A 155 18.52 4.27 -1.37
CA PHE A 155 18.20 4.11 0.04
C PHE A 155 16.89 4.81 0.34
N LEU A 156 16.07 4.20 1.19
CA LEU A 156 14.83 4.78 1.68
C LEU A 156 15.03 5.27 3.12
N VAL A 157 14.79 6.57 3.33
CA VAL A 157 14.86 7.20 4.64
C VAL A 157 13.46 7.40 5.16
N ARG A 158 13.17 6.73 6.27
CA ARG A 158 11.91 6.86 6.98
C ARG A 158 12.13 7.65 8.26
N TYR A 159 11.17 8.46 8.66
CA TYR A 159 11.19 9.13 9.94
C TYR A 159 9.77 9.40 10.45
N ARG A 160 9.62 9.50 11.77
CA ARG A 160 8.35 9.84 12.43
C ARG A 160 8.56 11.01 13.38
N MET A 161 7.74 12.03 13.23
CA MET A 161 7.68 13.17 14.13
C MET A 161 6.64 12.92 15.22
N TYR A 162 6.93 13.36 16.44
CA TYR A 162 5.98 13.33 17.57
C TYR A 162 5.53 14.72 17.98
N GLU A 163 6.15 15.77 17.45
CA GLU A 163 5.86 17.17 17.74
C GLU A 163 6.02 18.00 16.46
N THR A 164 5.32 19.13 16.38
CA THR A 164 5.39 20.06 15.25
C THR A 164 6.65 20.94 15.37
N VAL A 165 7.30 21.23 14.24
CA VAL A 165 8.30 22.32 14.15
C VAL A 165 7.72 23.48 13.37
N SER A 166 8.07 24.71 13.73
CA SER A 166 7.52 25.92 13.11
C SER A 166 8.45 26.49 12.05
N GLU A 167 9.76 26.43 12.29
CA GLU A 167 10.77 27.01 11.38
C GLU A 167 11.20 26.03 10.27
N GLY A 168 11.07 24.73 10.53
CA GLY A 168 11.32 23.64 9.58
C GLY A 168 12.36 22.63 10.05
N LEU A 169 12.84 21.79 9.13
CA LEU A 169 13.72 20.65 9.42
C LEU A 169 15.08 20.78 8.74
N LYS A 170 16.13 20.41 9.47
CA LYS A 170 17.48 20.16 8.96
C LYS A 170 17.69 18.65 8.83
N ILE A 171 17.94 18.18 7.61
CA ILE A 171 18.17 16.77 7.31
C ILE A 171 19.64 16.59 6.94
N GLU A 172 20.39 15.94 7.82
CA GLU A 172 21.81 15.66 7.67
C GLU A 172 21.97 14.21 7.20
N VAL A 173 22.53 14.02 6.00
CA VAL A 173 22.91 12.70 5.50
C VAL A 173 24.42 12.60 5.52
N LEU A 174 24.91 11.60 6.23
CA LEU A 174 26.31 11.42 6.57
C LEU A 174 26.81 10.07 6.09
N TYR A 175 28.05 10.02 5.60
CA TYR A 175 28.83 8.80 5.39
C TYR A 175 30.03 8.84 6.33
N GLY A 176 30.04 7.99 7.36
CA GLY A 176 30.87 8.23 8.53
C GLY A 176 30.42 9.50 9.24
N ASP A 177 31.33 10.48 9.38
CA ASP A 177 31.04 11.80 9.98
C ASP A 177 30.97 12.93 8.93
N GLU A 178 31.14 12.62 7.64
CA GLU A 178 31.14 13.59 6.55
C GLU A 178 29.78 13.69 5.86
N HIS A 179 29.38 14.91 5.50
CA HIS A 179 28.17 15.14 4.71
C HIS A 179 28.30 14.59 3.29
N VAL A 180 27.20 14.03 2.78
CA VAL A 180 27.14 13.53 1.41
C VAL A 180 26.35 14.47 0.52
N ALA A 181 26.87 14.70 -0.70
CA ALA A 181 26.25 15.57 -1.69
C ALA A 181 25.92 16.96 -1.11
N GLN A 182 24.67 17.44 -1.26
CA GLN A 182 24.24 18.76 -0.77
C GLN A 182 23.78 18.75 0.70
N SER A 183 24.00 17.66 1.44
CA SER A 183 23.69 17.63 2.86
C SER A 183 24.47 18.73 3.61
N PRO A 184 23.84 19.45 4.55
CA PRO A 184 22.47 19.27 5.03
C PRO A 184 21.40 19.85 4.11
N TYR A 185 20.29 19.13 3.98
CA TYR A 185 19.08 19.60 3.30
C TYR A 185 18.21 20.38 4.27
N ILE A 186 17.65 21.50 3.80
CA ILE A 186 16.87 22.43 4.62
C ILE A 186 15.44 22.48 4.09
N LEU A 187 14.50 21.98 4.88
CA LEU A 187 13.07 22.14 4.65
C LEU A 187 12.59 23.32 5.48
N LYS A 188 12.17 24.40 4.83
CA LYS A 188 11.72 25.62 5.50
C LYS A 188 10.22 25.59 5.77
N GLY A 189 9.81 26.26 6.85
CA GLY A 189 8.41 26.42 7.23
C GLY A 189 7.90 25.29 8.12
N PRO A 190 6.65 25.40 8.60
CA PRO A 190 6.12 24.50 9.60
C PRO A 190 5.99 23.06 9.07
N VAL A 191 6.32 22.09 9.92
CA VAL A 191 6.15 20.67 9.63
C VAL A 191 5.37 20.02 10.77
N TYR A 192 4.15 19.62 10.44
CA TYR A 192 3.19 19.05 11.37
C TYR A 192 3.39 17.54 11.55
N HIS A 193 3.30 17.06 12.79
CA HIS A 193 3.24 15.62 13.07
C HIS A 193 1.85 15.04 12.75
N GLU A 194 1.75 13.72 12.67
CA GLU A 194 0.56 12.99 12.19
C GLU A 194 -0.74 13.34 12.93
N TYR A 195 -0.67 13.64 14.23
CA TYR A 195 -1.83 13.92 15.08
C TYR A 195 -2.15 15.41 15.21
N CYS A 196 -1.38 16.28 14.56
CA CYS A 196 -1.67 17.71 14.56
C CYS A 196 -2.88 18.00 13.68
N GLU A 197 -3.94 18.54 14.28
CA GLU A 197 -5.12 19.00 13.56
C GLU A 197 -4.88 20.39 12.98
N CYS A 198 -4.29 20.43 11.80
CA CYS A 198 -4.04 21.67 11.07
C CYS A 198 -4.29 21.43 9.58
N PRO A 199 -5.54 21.25 9.14
CA PRO A 199 -5.84 20.95 7.75
C PRO A 199 -5.45 22.09 6.80
N GLU A 200 -5.01 21.74 5.60
CA GLU A 200 -4.85 22.69 4.51
C GLU A 200 -6.22 23.14 4.01
N GLU A 201 -6.45 24.45 4.01
CA GLU A 201 -7.77 25.01 3.64
C GLU A 201 -7.99 25.04 2.14
N ASP A 202 -6.93 25.20 1.34
CA ASP A 202 -6.98 25.06 -0.11
C ASP A 202 -6.58 23.63 -0.53
N PRO A 203 -7.53 22.77 -0.91
CA PRO A 203 -7.19 21.42 -1.32
C PRO A 203 -6.40 21.36 -2.63
N GLN A 204 -6.41 22.41 -3.46
CA GLN A 204 -5.57 22.47 -4.65
C GLN A 204 -4.10 22.69 -4.27
N ALA A 205 -3.82 23.61 -3.35
CA ALA A 205 -2.49 23.75 -2.75
C ALA A 205 -2.03 22.44 -2.10
N TRP A 206 -2.90 21.77 -1.34
CA TRP A 206 -2.59 20.47 -0.73
C TRP A 206 -2.24 19.39 -1.78
N GLN A 207 -3.06 19.24 -2.81
CA GLN A 207 -2.82 18.28 -3.89
C GLN A 207 -1.53 18.58 -4.66
N LYS A 208 -1.24 19.87 -4.93
CA LYS A 208 -0.01 20.30 -5.60
C LYS A 208 1.22 19.97 -4.73
N THR A 209 1.13 20.25 -3.44
CA THR A 209 2.13 19.92 -2.42
C THR A 209 2.35 18.40 -2.35
N LEU A 210 1.30 17.58 -2.47
CA LEU A 210 1.48 16.13 -2.53
C LEU A 210 1.87 15.57 -3.89
N SER A 211 2.04 16.41 -4.91
CA SER A 211 2.22 15.96 -6.30
C SER A 211 1.13 14.96 -6.73
N CYS A 212 -0.11 15.21 -6.30
CA CYS A 212 -1.22 14.31 -6.59
C CYS A 212 -1.44 14.17 -8.11
N PRO A 213 -1.71 12.95 -8.60
CA PRO A 213 -1.96 12.71 -10.01
C PRO A 213 -3.19 13.45 -10.51
N THR A 214 -3.07 14.05 -11.69
CA THR A 214 -4.19 14.72 -12.35
C THR A 214 -5.19 13.75 -12.96
N LYS A 215 -4.82 12.47 -13.16
CA LYS A 215 -5.70 11.42 -13.68
C LYS A 215 -5.61 10.15 -12.83
N GLU A 216 -6.78 9.60 -12.51
CA GLU A 216 -6.91 8.30 -11.84
C GLU A 216 -7.94 7.47 -12.61
N PRO A 217 -7.50 6.62 -13.55
CA PRO A 217 -8.43 5.90 -14.42
C PRO A 217 -9.38 4.96 -13.66
N GLN A 218 -8.96 4.42 -12.51
CA GLN A 218 -9.82 3.54 -11.69
C GLN A 218 -10.99 4.31 -11.11
N ILE A 219 -10.73 5.48 -10.52
CA ILE A 219 -11.77 6.38 -10.01
C ILE A 219 -12.74 6.75 -11.14
N ALA A 220 -12.23 7.14 -12.32
CA ALA A 220 -13.08 7.47 -13.46
C ALA A 220 -13.97 6.30 -13.91
N LYS A 221 -13.44 5.07 -13.88
CA LYS A 221 -14.18 3.85 -14.22
C LYS A 221 -15.28 3.55 -13.19
N ASP A 222 -14.97 3.65 -11.90
CA ASP A 222 -15.91 3.35 -10.82
C ASP A 222 -17.10 4.34 -10.84
N PHE A 223 -16.81 5.64 -10.99
CA PHE A 223 -17.84 6.68 -11.05
C PHE A 223 -18.62 6.76 -12.38
N ALA A 224 -18.20 6.03 -13.42
CA ALA A 224 -18.91 6.02 -14.70
C ALA A 224 -20.36 5.50 -14.57
N SER A 225 -20.63 4.68 -13.56
CA SER A 225 -21.96 4.14 -13.27
C SER A 225 -22.86 5.09 -12.48
N PHE A 226 -22.30 6.21 -11.97
CA PHE A 226 -22.95 7.11 -11.03
C PHE A 226 -22.80 8.57 -11.45
N PRO A 227 -23.45 9.00 -12.55
CA PRO A 227 -23.40 10.42 -12.96
C PRO A 227 -24.06 11.36 -11.93
N SER A 228 -24.97 10.83 -11.11
CA SER A 228 -25.56 11.50 -9.96
C SER A 228 -25.84 10.48 -8.85
N ILE A 229 -25.76 10.94 -7.60
CA ILE A 229 -25.89 10.13 -6.38
C ILE A 229 -27.06 10.67 -5.57
N ASN A 230 -28.11 9.87 -5.43
CA ASN A 230 -29.31 10.22 -4.67
C ASN A 230 -29.21 9.71 -3.23
N LEU A 231 -28.89 10.63 -2.29
CA LEU A 231 -28.71 10.28 -0.87
C LEU A 231 -29.99 9.73 -0.24
N GLN A 232 -31.17 10.20 -0.63
CA GLN A 232 -32.44 9.68 -0.11
C GLN A 232 -32.70 8.24 -0.55
N GLN A 233 -32.34 7.90 -1.80
CA GLN A 233 -32.39 6.52 -2.29
C GLN A 233 -31.44 5.63 -1.50
N MET A 234 -30.20 6.09 -1.29
CA MET A 234 -29.21 5.36 -0.50
C MET A 234 -29.69 5.13 0.94
N LEU A 235 -30.23 6.16 1.58
CA LEU A 235 -30.78 6.10 2.94
C LEU A 235 -31.87 5.04 3.08
N ASN A 236 -32.69 4.89 2.04
CA ASN A 236 -33.83 3.95 2.02
C ASN A 236 -33.43 2.52 1.65
N GLU A 237 -32.50 2.34 0.70
CA GLU A 237 -32.17 1.03 0.13
C GLU A 237 -30.99 0.35 0.81
N VAL A 238 -29.92 1.08 1.17
CA VAL A 238 -28.67 0.48 1.68
C VAL A 238 -28.88 -0.29 2.98
N PRO A 239 -29.56 0.24 4.01
CA PRO A 239 -29.80 -0.52 5.25
C PRO A 239 -30.58 -1.81 4.99
N LYS A 240 -31.63 -1.75 4.16
CA LYS A 240 -32.49 -2.90 3.85
C LYS A 240 -31.77 -3.99 3.06
N ARG A 241 -30.95 -3.59 2.08
CA ARG A 241 -30.25 -4.53 1.20
C ARG A 241 -29.01 -5.14 1.85
N PHE A 242 -28.31 -4.37 2.66
CA PHE A 242 -26.96 -4.69 3.06
C PHE A 242 -26.68 -4.54 4.56
N GLY A 243 -27.62 -4.03 5.35
CA GLY A 243 -27.47 -3.75 6.79
C GLY A 243 -28.19 -4.74 7.72
N ASP A 244 -29.48 -5.01 7.46
CA ASP A 244 -30.43 -5.43 8.52
C ASP A 244 -30.31 -6.87 9.06
N GLU A 245 -29.47 -7.76 8.50
CA GLU A 245 -29.35 -9.16 9.00
C GLU A 245 -27.91 -9.61 9.31
N ARG A 246 -26.98 -9.37 8.39
CA ARG A 246 -25.56 -9.78 8.50
C ARG A 246 -24.59 -8.74 7.96
N GLY A 247 -25.07 -7.50 7.81
CA GLY A 247 -24.31 -6.42 7.20
C GLY A 247 -22.98 -6.14 7.89
N ALA A 248 -22.03 -5.69 7.09
CA ALA A 248 -20.75 -5.14 7.53
C ALA A 248 -20.62 -3.72 6.95
N ILE A 249 -21.67 -2.90 7.04
CA ILE A 249 -21.69 -1.57 6.42
C ILE A 249 -21.61 -0.48 7.49
N VAL A 250 -20.94 0.62 7.17
CA VAL A 250 -20.99 1.84 7.97
C VAL A 250 -21.46 2.99 7.08
N HIS A 251 -22.41 3.74 7.59
CA HIS A 251 -22.89 4.97 6.99
C HIS A 251 -22.10 6.14 7.58
N TYR A 252 -21.42 6.91 6.75
CA TYR A 252 -20.61 8.05 7.14
C TYR A 252 -21.19 9.36 6.59
N THR A 253 -21.07 10.42 7.36
CA THR A 253 -21.25 11.81 6.92
C THR A 253 -20.04 12.62 7.34
N ILE A 254 -19.37 13.24 6.38
CA ILE A 254 -18.41 14.31 6.65
C ILE A 254 -19.14 15.63 6.42
N LEU A 255 -19.16 16.48 7.44
CA LEU A 255 -19.82 17.79 7.38
C LEU A 255 -18.97 18.82 8.12
N ASN A 256 -18.60 19.91 7.45
CA ASN A 256 -17.69 20.93 7.97
C ASN A 256 -16.39 20.33 8.53
N ASN A 257 -15.78 19.40 7.80
CA ASN A 257 -14.57 18.65 8.17
C ASN A 257 -14.69 17.78 9.45
N HIS A 258 -15.90 17.56 9.98
CA HIS A 258 -16.16 16.63 11.08
C HIS A 258 -16.76 15.34 10.56
N ILE A 259 -16.35 14.21 11.13
CA ILE A 259 -16.78 12.87 10.68
C ILE A 259 -17.82 12.34 11.64
N TYR A 260 -18.97 11.97 11.10
CA TYR A 260 -20.06 11.30 11.80
C TYR A 260 -20.30 9.94 11.17
N ARG A 261 -20.76 8.97 11.96
CA ARG A 261 -21.06 7.65 11.43
C ARG A 261 -22.15 6.93 12.19
N ARG A 262 -22.75 5.94 11.54
CA ARG A 262 -23.53 4.89 12.21
C ARG A 262 -23.24 3.53 11.59
N SER A 263 -23.06 2.53 12.44
CA SER A 263 -22.79 1.16 12.01
C SER A 263 -24.09 0.43 11.66
N LEU A 264 -24.12 -0.30 10.55
CA LEU A 264 -25.27 -1.05 10.05
C LEU A 264 -24.88 -2.53 9.89
N GLY A 265 -25.51 -3.37 10.71
CA GLY A 265 -25.29 -4.81 10.73
C GLY A 265 -24.35 -5.29 11.84
N LYS A 266 -24.01 -6.59 11.78
CA LYS A 266 -23.38 -7.33 12.88
C LYS A 266 -21.85 -7.25 12.89
N TYR A 267 -21.22 -7.11 11.72
CA TYR A 267 -19.76 -7.27 11.57
C TYR A 267 -19.09 -5.95 11.23
N THR A 268 -19.17 -4.97 12.14
CA THR A 268 -18.72 -3.59 11.87
C THR A 268 -17.45 -3.21 12.61
N ASP A 269 -16.74 -4.13 13.28
CA ASP A 269 -15.53 -3.80 14.04
C ASP A 269 -14.37 -3.29 13.18
N PHE A 270 -14.33 -3.68 11.90
CA PHE A 270 -13.34 -3.19 10.93
C PHE A 270 -13.48 -1.69 10.59
N LYS A 271 -14.54 -1.03 11.08
CA LYS A 271 -14.72 0.43 10.97
C LYS A 271 -13.55 1.22 11.54
N MET A 272 -12.79 0.64 12.48
CA MET A 272 -11.58 1.28 13.02
C MET A 272 -10.60 1.67 11.91
N PHE A 273 -10.48 0.89 10.83
CA PHE A 273 -9.56 1.18 9.74
C PHE A 273 -10.06 2.32 8.84
N SER A 274 -11.36 2.36 8.56
CA SER A 274 -11.94 3.49 7.82
C SER A 274 -11.90 4.78 8.64
N ASP A 275 -12.16 4.73 9.95
CA ASP A 275 -12.03 5.91 10.81
C ASP A 275 -10.61 6.46 10.80
N GLU A 276 -9.61 5.59 10.93
CA GLU A 276 -8.21 5.98 11.07
C GLU A 276 -7.74 6.85 9.90
N ILE A 277 -8.03 6.41 8.66
CA ILE A 277 -7.67 7.15 7.45
C ILE A 277 -8.53 8.40 7.24
N LEU A 278 -9.83 8.35 7.58
CA LEU A 278 -10.72 9.51 7.48
C LEU A 278 -10.27 10.63 8.43
N LEU A 279 -10.01 10.31 9.70
CA LEU A 279 -9.50 11.25 10.69
C LEU A 279 -8.13 11.80 10.26
N SER A 280 -7.25 10.93 9.74
CA SER A 280 -5.93 11.33 9.25
C SER A 280 -5.99 12.30 8.08
N LEU A 281 -6.92 12.10 7.14
CA LEU A 281 -7.20 13.05 6.05
C LEU A 281 -7.74 14.38 6.58
N ALA A 282 -8.73 14.34 7.48
CA ALA A 282 -9.36 15.53 8.05
C ALA A 282 -8.38 16.43 8.82
N ARG A 283 -7.28 15.87 9.34
CA ARG A 283 -6.18 16.64 9.96
C ARG A 283 -5.27 17.33 8.95
N LYS A 284 -5.22 16.86 7.69
CA LYS A 284 -4.24 17.27 6.67
C LYS A 284 -4.83 18.21 5.62
N VAL A 285 -6.09 18.06 5.28
CA VAL A 285 -6.79 18.83 4.25
C VAL A 285 -8.27 18.93 4.59
N LEU A 286 -8.90 20.06 4.25
CA LEU A 286 -10.35 20.18 4.36
C LEU A 286 -11.03 19.18 3.40
N LEU A 287 -11.80 18.28 3.99
CA LEU A 287 -12.61 17.32 3.26
C LEU A 287 -13.91 17.96 2.75
N PRO A 288 -14.40 17.57 1.56
CA PRO A 288 -15.69 18.03 1.08
C PRO A 288 -16.82 17.49 1.97
N ASP A 289 -17.94 18.21 2.02
CA ASP A 289 -19.16 17.69 2.64
C ASP A 289 -19.69 16.50 1.81
N ILE A 290 -19.79 15.33 2.44
CA ILE A 290 -20.14 14.07 1.77
C ILE A 290 -20.90 13.12 2.72
N GLU A 291 -21.89 12.40 2.19
CA GLU A 291 -22.63 11.32 2.86
C GLU A 291 -22.52 10.04 2.01
N PHE A 292 -22.00 8.95 2.59
CA PHE A 292 -21.64 7.76 1.83
C PHE A 292 -21.61 6.51 2.70
N TYR A 293 -21.58 5.34 2.06
CA TYR A 293 -21.56 4.05 2.75
C TYR A 293 -20.29 3.28 2.41
N ILE A 294 -19.59 2.77 3.43
CA ILE A 294 -18.45 1.87 3.27
C ILE A 294 -18.90 0.45 3.66
N ASN A 295 -18.63 -0.49 2.75
CA ASN A 295 -18.63 -1.92 3.01
C ASN A 295 -17.29 -2.33 3.66
N LEU A 296 -17.39 -2.99 4.81
CA LEU A 296 -16.27 -3.52 5.58
C LEU A 296 -16.02 -5.02 5.33
N GLY A 297 -16.92 -5.69 4.59
CA GLY A 297 -16.78 -7.09 4.22
C GLY A 297 -15.77 -7.28 3.09
N ASP A 298 -15.37 -8.54 2.89
CA ASP A 298 -14.45 -8.91 1.81
C ASP A 298 -15.08 -8.72 0.43
N TRP A 299 -16.34 -9.19 0.26
CA TRP A 299 -17.01 -9.21 -1.04
C TRP A 299 -17.55 -7.83 -1.44
N PRO A 300 -17.41 -7.41 -2.71
CA PRO A 300 -18.17 -6.27 -3.24
C PRO A 300 -19.67 -6.55 -3.18
N LEU A 301 -20.51 -5.51 -3.14
CA LEU A 301 -21.93 -5.64 -2.81
C LEU A 301 -22.88 -5.27 -3.95
N GLU A 302 -22.54 -4.29 -4.78
CA GLU A 302 -23.50 -3.77 -5.76
C GLU A 302 -23.30 -4.43 -7.13
N HIS A 303 -24.19 -5.37 -7.47
CA HIS A 303 -24.15 -6.12 -8.72
C HIS A 303 -25.21 -5.68 -9.75
N ARG A 304 -26.10 -4.73 -9.40
CA ARG A 304 -27.07 -4.21 -10.38
C ARG A 304 -26.35 -3.58 -11.56
N LYS A 305 -26.87 -3.81 -12.76
CA LYS A 305 -26.38 -3.14 -13.98
C LYS A 305 -26.90 -1.71 -14.05
N VAL A 306 -26.17 -0.86 -14.77
CA VAL A 306 -26.51 0.57 -14.97
C VAL A 306 -27.89 0.77 -15.61
N ASN A 307 -28.38 -0.20 -16.38
CA ASN A 307 -29.67 -0.16 -17.05
C ASN A 307 -30.84 -0.78 -16.25
N GLU A 308 -30.61 -1.22 -15.01
CA GLU A 308 -31.67 -1.73 -14.13
C GLU A 308 -32.43 -0.58 -13.43
N SER A 309 -33.65 -0.87 -12.97
CA SER A 309 -34.48 0.09 -12.22
C SER A 309 -35.05 -0.58 -10.96
N PRO A 310 -34.74 -0.08 -9.75
CA PRO A 310 -33.79 1.01 -9.48
C PRO A 310 -32.36 0.63 -9.87
N GLY A 311 -31.57 1.64 -10.29
CA GLY A 311 -30.17 1.45 -10.70
C GLY A 311 -29.23 1.03 -9.55
N PRO A 312 -27.92 0.90 -9.83
CA PRO A 312 -26.93 0.55 -8.82
C PRO A 312 -26.75 1.68 -7.79
N LEU A 313 -26.37 1.31 -6.57
CA LEU A 313 -26.04 2.22 -5.48
C LEU A 313 -24.51 2.40 -5.36
N PRO A 314 -24.00 3.63 -5.13
CA PRO A 314 -22.56 3.91 -5.03
C PRO A 314 -22.02 3.52 -3.64
N ILE A 315 -21.81 2.22 -3.43
CA ILE A 315 -21.17 1.67 -2.23
C ILE A 315 -19.67 1.72 -2.39
N ILE A 316 -18.97 2.19 -1.35
CA ILE A 316 -17.51 2.13 -1.29
C ILE A 316 -17.08 0.77 -0.72
N SER A 317 -16.14 0.09 -1.38
CA SER A 317 -15.60 -1.21 -0.95
C SER A 317 -14.07 -1.26 -1.04
N TRP A 318 -13.47 -2.18 -0.29
CA TRP A 318 -12.02 -2.44 -0.32
C TRP A 318 -11.57 -3.21 -1.57
N CYS A 319 -12.47 -4.00 -2.16
CA CYS A 319 -12.22 -4.82 -3.33
C CYS A 319 -13.39 -4.71 -4.31
N GLY A 320 -13.09 -4.60 -5.60
CA GLY A 320 -14.08 -4.65 -6.67
C GLY A 320 -14.06 -5.99 -7.40
N SER A 321 -15.09 -6.22 -8.23
CA SER A 321 -15.11 -7.32 -9.19
C SER A 321 -15.61 -6.89 -10.56
N LEU A 322 -15.33 -7.68 -11.60
CA LEU A 322 -15.77 -7.37 -12.97
C LEU A 322 -17.30 -7.25 -13.13
N ASP A 323 -18.04 -7.84 -12.20
CA ASP A 323 -19.50 -7.87 -12.15
C ASP A 323 -20.10 -6.99 -11.03
N SER A 324 -19.28 -6.20 -10.32
CA SER A 324 -19.77 -5.24 -9.34
C SER A 324 -19.63 -3.79 -9.81
N ARG A 325 -20.25 -2.86 -9.06
CA ARG A 325 -20.27 -1.41 -9.30
C ARG A 325 -19.78 -0.63 -8.10
N ASP A 326 -19.20 -1.28 -7.12
CA ASP A 326 -18.60 -0.65 -5.96
C ASP A 326 -17.49 0.33 -6.37
N ILE A 327 -17.38 1.43 -5.62
CA ILE A 327 -16.31 2.42 -5.75
C ILE A 327 -15.15 1.96 -4.87
N ILE A 328 -13.96 1.80 -5.45
CA ILE A 328 -12.88 1.10 -4.77
C ILE A 328 -11.92 2.07 -4.11
N LEU A 329 -11.72 1.88 -2.80
CA LEU A 329 -10.66 2.56 -2.03
C LEU A 329 -9.43 1.66 -1.88
N PRO A 330 -8.25 2.24 -1.55
CA PRO A 330 -7.13 1.47 -1.04
C PRO A 330 -7.58 0.58 0.12
N THR A 331 -7.14 -0.68 0.14
CA THR A 331 -7.59 -1.67 1.12
C THR A 331 -7.26 -1.23 2.55
N TYR A 332 -8.06 -1.67 3.52
CA TYR A 332 -7.81 -1.35 4.93
C TYR A 332 -6.37 -1.71 5.36
N ASP A 333 -5.81 -2.78 4.77
CA ASP A 333 -4.49 -3.31 5.09
C ASP A 333 -3.37 -2.35 4.65
N ILE A 334 -3.39 -1.85 3.41
CA ILE A 334 -2.37 -0.91 2.93
C ILE A 334 -2.54 0.50 3.51
N SER A 335 -3.77 0.89 3.84
CA SER A 335 -4.05 2.14 4.55
C SER A 335 -3.52 2.10 5.97
N HIS A 336 -3.80 1.02 6.70
CA HIS A 336 -3.24 0.81 8.04
C HIS A 336 -1.72 0.68 7.99
N SER A 337 -1.16 -0.04 7.01
CA SER A 337 0.29 -0.11 6.79
C SER A 337 0.92 1.27 6.63
N THR A 338 0.22 2.23 6.02
CA THR A 338 0.75 3.58 5.78
C THR A 338 0.73 4.42 7.06
N LEU A 339 -0.36 4.37 7.81
CA LEU A 339 -0.55 5.14 9.05
C LEU A 339 0.34 4.62 10.20
N GLU A 340 0.49 3.30 10.26
CA GLU A 340 1.17 2.57 11.33
C GLU A 340 2.60 2.17 11.02
N ALA A 341 3.14 2.59 9.87
CA ALA A 341 4.54 2.42 9.56
C ALA A 341 5.42 3.02 10.68
N MET A 342 6.41 2.23 11.11
CA MET A 342 7.30 2.51 12.25
C MET A 342 6.62 2.61 13.63
N ARG A 343 5.36 2.19 13.77
CA ARG A 343 4.65 2.09 15.06
C ARG A 343 4.18 0.65 15.30
N GLY A 344 2.97 0.31 14.88
CA GLY A 344 2.36 -1.01 15.10
C GLY A 344 2.64 -2.03 14.00
N VAL A 345 3.03 -1.59 12.80
CA VAL A 345 3.21 -2.45 11.61
C VAL A 345 4.69 -2.55 11.25
N THR A 346 5.23 -3.76 11.31
CA THR A 346 6.64 -4.05 10.98
C THR A 346 6.84 -4.40 9.51
N ASN A 347 5.88 -5.09 8.89
CA ASN A 347 5.86 -5.44 7.47
C ASN A 347 5.06 -4.40 6.67
N ASP A 348 5.42 -3.13 6.82
CA ASP A 348 4.78 -2.03 6.10
C ASP A 348 5.26 -1.95 4.64
N LEU A 349 4.50 -1.27 3.77
CA LEU A 349 4.81 -1.07 2.34
C LEU A 349 6.25 -0.57 2.09
N LEU A 350 6.83 0.17 3.03
CA LEU A 350 8.16 0.75 2.90
C LEU A 350 9.23 -0.21 3.40
N SER A 351 8.96 -0.92 4.50
CA SER A 351 9.89 -1.90 5.06
C SER A 351 10.14 -3.07 4.11
N ILE A 352 9.15 -3.50 3.32
CA ILE A 352 9.33 -4.53 2.29
C ILE A 352 10.49 -4.19 1.36
N GLN A 353 10.58 -2.92 0.94
CA GLN A 353 11.52 -2.48 -0.10
C GLN A 353 12.98 -2.57 0.33
N GLY A 354 13.24 -2.57 1.64
CA GLY A 354 14.57 -2.78 2.23
C GLY A 354 14.86 -4.21 2.70
N ASN A 355 13.88 -5.10 2.61
CA ASN A 355 13.95 -6.45 3.17
C ASN A 355 13.58 -7.49 2.10
N THR A 356 14.18 -7.35 0.92
CA THR A 356 13.90 -8.20 -0.24
C THR A 356 14.76 -9.47 -0.30
N GLY A 357 15.42 -9.83 0.79
CA GLY A 357 16.24 -11.05 0.85
C GLY A 357 17.56 -10.96 0.07
N PRO A 358 18.14 -12.08 -0.39
CA PRO A 358 19.40 -12.08 -1.12
C PRO A 358 19.23 -11.50 -2.53
N SER A 359 20.33 -11.12 -3.17
CA SER A 359 20.35 -10.70 -4.58
C SER A 359 19.76 -11.77 -5.49
N TRP A 360 19.20 -11.37 -6.64
CA TRP A 360 18.49 -12.25 -7.59
C TRP A 360 19.21 -13.59 -7.88
N ILE A 361 20.52 -13.54 -8.14
CA ILE A 361 21.35 -14.72 -8.46
C ILE A 361 21.43 -15.73 -7.30
N ASN A 362 21.24 -15.26 -6.06
CA ASN A 362 21.33 -16.05 -4.84
C ASN A 362 19.94 -16.43 -4.28
N LYS A 363 18.85 -16.05 -4.94
CA LYS A 363 17.50 -16.48 -4.57
C LYS A 363 17.28 -17.94 -4.96
N THR A 364 16.50 -18.65 -4.15
CA THR A 364 16.04 -20.00 -4.45
C THR A 364 15.19 -19.99 -5.72
N GLU A 365 15.61 -20.77 -6.72
CA GLU A 365 14.95 -20.89 -8.02
C GLU A 365 13.72 -21.83 -7.97
N LYS A 366 12.79 -21.50 -7.10
CA LYS A 366 11.49 -22.15 -6.94
C LYS A 366 10.38 -21.12 -6.82
N ALA A 367 9.19 -21.51 -7.25
CA ALA A 367 7.98 -20.78 -6.93
C ALA A 367 7.59 -21.01 -5.47
N PHE A 368 6.97 -20.01 -4.85
CA PHE A 368 6.70 -20.02 -3.43
C PHE A 368 5.31 -19.48 -3.09
N PHE A 369 4.66 -20.13 -2.13
CA PHE A 369 3.41 -19.66 -1.52
C PHE A 369 3.25 -20.14 -0.07
N ARG A 370 2.78 -19.25 0.81
CA ARG A 370 2.23 -19.60 2.12
C ARG A 370 0.96 -18.81 2.37
N GLY A 371 -0.14 -19.46 2.72
CA GLY A 371 -1.41 -18.78 2.96
C GLY A 371 -2.45 -19.66 3.65
N ARG A 372 -3.63 -19.11 3.91
CA ARG A 372 -4.77 -19.89 4.41
C ARG A 372 -5.53 -20.55 3.27
N ASP A 373 -6.33 -21.55 3.61
CA ASP A 373 -7.23 -22.30 2.75
C ASP A 373 -8.46 -21.50 2.28
N SER A 374 -8.34 -20.20 2.02
CA SER A 374 -9.50 -19.36 1.68
C SER A 374 -10.05 -19.57 0.26
N ARG A 375 -9.53 -20.55 -0.49
CA ARG A 375 -9.95 -20.89 -1.85
C ARG A 375 -9.48 -22.28 -2.26
N GLU A 376 -10.23 -22.98 -3.11
CA GLU A 376 -9.88 -24.31 -3.61
C GLU A 376 -8.58 -24.30 -4.42
N GLU A 377 -8.33 -23.25 -5.22
CA GLU A 377 -7.10 -23.13 -6.02
C GLU A 377 -5.85 -23.08 -5.14
N ARG A 378 -5.95 -22.59 -3.89
CA ARG A 378 -4.83 -22.65 -2.95
C ARG A 378 -4.56 -24.08 -2.45
N LEU A 379 -5.58 -24.93 -2.39
CA LEU A 379 -5.42 -26.35 -2.06
C LEU A 379 -4.80 -27.10 -3.23
N GLN A 380 -5.27 -26.82 -4.46
CA GLN A 380 -4.68 -27.34 -5.70
C GLN A 380 -3.19 -26.96 -5.80
N LEU A 381 -2.84 -25.73 -5.44
CA LEU A 381 -1.46 -25.26 -5.40
C LEU A 381 -0.58 -26.10 -4.46
N VAL A 382 -1.10 -26.50 -3.29
CA VAL A 382 -0.37 -27.40 -2.36
C VAL A 382 -0.23 -28.80 -2.96
N GLN A 383 -1.28 -29.32 -3.60
CA GLN A 383 -1.20 -30.61 -4.28
C GLN A 383 -0.14 -30.59 -5.40
N MET A 384 -0.14 -29.57 -6.25
CA MET A 384 0.89 -29.37 -7.29
C MET A 384 2.30 -29.29 -6.70
N SER A 385 2.47 -28.66 -5.52
CA SER A 385 3.75 -28.56 -4.83
C SER A 385 4.25 -29.91 -4.30
N LYS A 386 3.35 -30.78 -3.83
CA LYS A 386 3.71 -32.15 -3.42
C LYS A 386 4.17 -33.00 -4.60
N GLU A 387 3.55 -32.80 -5.77
CA GLU A 387 3.87 -33.51 -7.00
C GLU A 387 5.13 -32.98 -7.70
N ASN A 388 5.44 -31.68 -7.52
CA ASN A 388 6.55 -30.99 -8.19
C ASN A 388 7.40 -30.18 -7.18
N PRO A 389 7.96 -30.81 -6.13
CA PRO A 389 8.65 -30.11 -5.03
C PRO A 389 9.95 -29.41 -5.47
N GLU A 390 10.50 -29.76 -6.63
CA GLU A 390 11.66 -29.13 -7.26
C GLU A 390 11.33 -27.79 -7.93
N LEU A 391 10.06 -27.57 -8.32
CA LEU A 391 9.60 -26.35 -8.97
C LEU A 391 8.83 -25.41 -8.03
N LEU A 392 8.06 -25.95 -7.10
CA LEU A 392 7.11 -25.19 -6.29
C LEU A 392 7.17 -25.63 -4.82
N ASP A 393 7.29 -24.65 -3.93
CA ASP A 393 7.09 -24.80 -2.49
C ASP A 393 5.85 -24.00 -2.06
N ALA A 394 4.70 -24.68 -1.96
CA ALA A 394 3.43 -24.11 -1.54
C ALA A 394 2.86 -24.81 -0.31
N GLY A 395 2.25 -24.05 0.59
CA GLY A 395 1.68 -24.62 1.82
C GLY A 395 0.55 -23.82 2.43
N ILE A 396 -0.44 -24.53 2.97
CA ILE A 396 -1.51 -23.96 3.79
C ILE A 396 -1.04 -23.83 5.24
N THR A 397 -1.09 -22.63 5.80
CA THR A 397 -0.62 -22.35 7.17
C THR A 397 -1.71 -22.48 8.23
N GLY A 398 -2.97 -22.55 7.82
CA GLY A 398 -4.11 -22.79 8.69
C GLY A 398 -5.37 -23.07 7.87
N TYR A 399 -6.20 -23.98 8.39
CA TYR A 399 -7.46 -24.39 7.77
C TYR A 399 -8.63 -23.81 8.54
N PHE A 400 -9.54 -23.17 7.83
CA PHE A 400 -10.78 -22.61 8.35
C PHE A 400 -11.98 -22.94 7.46
N PHE A 401 -11.79 -22.87 6.14
CA PHE A 401 -12.84 -23.06 5.13
C PHE A 401 -12.94 -24.51 4.63
N PHE A 402 -11.83 -25.25 4.62
CA PHE A 402 -11.70 -26.63 4.15
C PHE A 402 -10.96 -27.49 5.19
N GLN A 403 -11.47 -27.49 6.44
CA GLN A 403 -10.84 -28.17 7.57
C GLN A 403 -10.64 -29.67 7.35
N GLU A 404 -11.54 -30.29 6.60
CA GLU A 404 -11.47 -31.70 6.20
C GLU A 404 -10.23 -32.03 5.34
N LYS A 405 -9.69 -31.03 4.63
CA LYS A 405 -8.51 -31.19 3.77
C LYS A 405 -7.19 -31.14 4.53
N GLU A 406 -7.18 -30.73 5.80
CA GLU A 406 -5.95 -30.65 6.60
C GLU A 406 -5.24 -32.00 6.74
N LYS A 407 -6.00 -33.10 6.90
CA LYS A 407 -5.43 -34.45 7.02
C LYS A 407 -4.72 -34.92 5.74
N GLU A 408 -5.27 -34.54 4.59
CA GLU A 408 -4.78 -34.92 3.26
C GLU A 408 -3.58 -34.05 2.86
N LEU A 409 -3.72 -32.73 3.01
CA LEU A 409 -2.76 -31.75 2.50
C LEU A 409 -1.70 -31.37 3.51
N GLY A 410 -1.97 -31.53 4.81
CA GLY A 410 -1.07 -31.16 5.89
C GLY A 410 -1.03 -29.66 6.15
N LYS A 411 -0.41 -29.27 7.28
CA LYS A 411 -0.26 -27.88 7.70
C LYS A 411 1.20 -27.44 7.57
N ALA A 412 1.43 -26.40 6.78
CA ALA A 412 2.74 -25.80 6.60
C ALA A 412 3.07 -24.83 7.75
N LYS A 413 4.37 -24.68 8.03
CA LYS A 413 4.86 -23.69 9.00
C LYS A 413 4.65 -22.28 8.48
N LEU A 414 4.34 -21.36 9.40
CA LEU A 414 4.40 -19.93 9.12
C LEU A 414 5.84 -19.53 8.80
N ILE A 415 5.99 -18.71 7.77
CA ILE A 415 7.27 -18.14 7.34
C ILE A 415 7.13 -16.62 7.45
N GLY A 416 8.15 -15.96 8.00
CA GLY A 416 8.18 -14.50 8.10
C GLY A 416 8.07 -13.88 6.70
N PHE A 417 7.34 -12.78 6.57
CA PHE A 417 7.01 -12.26 5.25
C PHE A 417 8.26 -11.87 4.42
N PHE A 418 9.29 -11.28 5.04
CA PHE A 418 10.56 -10.99 4.37
C PHE A 418 11.28 -12.23 3.82
N ASP A 419 11.07 -13.41 4.43
CA ASP A 419 11.66 -14.65 3.95
C ASP A 419 11.02 -15.17 2.65
N PHE A 420 9.86 -14.63 2.25
CA PHE A 420 9.25 -14.95 0.96
C PHE A 420 10.21 -14.53 -0.17
N PHE A 421 10.87 -13.39 -0.02
CA PHE A 421 11.78 -12.85 -1.04
C PHE A 421 13.11 -13.61 -1.15
N LYS A 422 13.31 -14.69 -0.37
CA LYS A 422 14.36 -15.68 -0.64
C LYS A 422 14.10 -16.51 -1.88
N TYR A 423 12.87 -16.50 -2.40
CA TYR A 423 12.46 -17.26 -3.59
C TYR A 423 12.32 -16.34 -4.80
N LYS A 424 12.73 -16.82 -5.98
CA LYS A 424 12.65 -16.02 -7.22
C LYS A 424 11.21 -15.76 -7.66
N TYR A 425 10.30 -16.71 -7.47
CA TYR A 425 8.93 -16.63 -8.03
C TYR A 425 7.87 -16.67 -6.92
N GLN A 426 7.03 -15.65 -6.83
CA GLN A 426 5.93 -15.56 -5.86
C GLN A 426 4.61 -15.90 -6.55
N VAL A 427 3.93 -16.95 -6.11
CA VAL A 427 2.60 -17.28 -6.64
C VAL A 427 1.56 -16.45 -5.89
N ASN A 428 0.84 -15.59 -6.61
CA ASN A 428 -0.25 -14.79 -6.06
C ASN A 428 -1.60 -15.36 -6.49
N VAL A 429 -2.25 -16.08 -5.58
CA VAL A 429 -3.58 -16.69 -5.75
C VAL A 429 -4.57 -15.97 -4.86
N ASP A 430 -5.74 -15.65 -5.41
CA ASP A 430 -6.85 -15.03 -4.70
C ASP A 430 -7.23 -15.80 -3.44
N GLY A 431 -7.76 -15.07 -2.46
CA GLY A 431 -8.35 -15.65 -1.27
C GLY A 431 -9.86 -15.76 -1.44
N THR A 432 -10.60 -15.24 -0.47
CA THR A 432 -12.02 -14.88 -0.65
C THR A 432 -12.12 -13.97 -1.88
N VAL A 433 -11.47 -12.81 -1.84
CA VAL A 433 -11.37 -11.84 -2.93
C VAL A 433 -9.92 -11.70 -3.43
N ALA A 434 -9.60 -10.58 -4.08
CA ALA A 434 -8.23 -10.22 -4.44
C ALA A 434 -7.27 -10.44 -3.26
N ALA A 435 -6.10 -10.99 -3.54
CA ALA A 435 -5.11 -11.23 -2.51
C ALA A 435 -4.45 -9.91 -2.07
N TYR A 436 -4.81 -9.38 -0.90
CA TYR A 436 -4.19 -8.16 -0.32
C TYR A 436 -2.69 -8.29 -0.03
N ARG A 437 -2.11 -9.47 -0.22
CA ARG A 437 -0.66 -9.66 -0.22
C ARG A 437 0.01 -9.15 -1.51
N TYR A 438 -0.73 -9.10 -2.61
CA TYR A 438 -0.20 -8.72 -3.93
C TYR A 438 0.58 -7.40 -3.93
N PRO A 439 0.10 -6.27 -3.32
CA PRO A 439 0.91 -5.04 -3.25
C PRO A 439 2.29 -5.27 -2.62
N TYR A 440 2.38 -6.05 -1.55
CA TYR A 440 3.63 -6.36 -0.88
C TYR A 440 4.54 -7.30 -1.69
N LEU A 441 3.98 -8.29 -2.40
CA LEU A 441 4.78 -9.14 -3.28
C LEU A 441 5.41 -8.33 -4.41
N MET A 442 4.64 -7.39 -4.97
CA MET A 442 5.10 -6.50 -6.03
C MET A 442 6.18 -5.53 -5.55
N LEU A 443 6.12 -5.05 -4.29
CA LEU A 443 7.16 -4.19 -3.70
C LEU A 443 8.49 -4.94 -3.43
N GLY A 444 8.45 -6.27 -3.34
CA GLY A 444 9.63 -7.12 -3.32
C GLY A 444 10.41 -7.11 -4.64
N ASP A 445 11.48 -7.90 -4.70
CA ASP A 445 12.35 -8.04 -5.89
C ASP A 445 12.25 -9.44 -6.53
N SER A 446 11.19 -10.18 -6.20
CA SER A 446 10.85 -11.47 -6.80
C SER A 446 9.86 -11.29 -7.95
N LEU A 447 9.87 -12.19 -8.93
CA LEU A 447 8.86 -12.22 -9.99
C LEU A 447 7.52 -12.67 -9.42
N VAL A 448 6.45 -11.91 -9.65
CA VAL A 448 5.10 -12.33 -9.26
C VAL A 448 4.40 -13.07 -10.41
N LEU A 449 3.94 -14.29 -10.11
CA LEU A 449 3.03 -15.09 -10.94
C LEU A 449 1.60 -14.81 -10.46
N LYS A 450 0.87 -13.95 -11.17
CA LYS A 450 -0.45 -13.46 -10.72
C LYS A 450 -1.58 -14.25 -11.36
N GLN A 451 -2.44 -14.84 -10.54
CA GLN A 451 -3.66 -15.48 -10.99
C GLN A 451 -4.58 -14.48 -11.70
N ASP A 452 -5.12 -14.92 -12.84
CA ASP A 452 -6.23 -14.28 -13.51
C ASP A 452 -7.45 -14.28 -12.58
N SER A 453 -7.95 -13.08 -12.32
CA SER A 453 -8.87 -12.81 -11.23
C SER A 453 -9.97 -11.89 -11.72
N THR A 454 -11.19 -12.20 -11.30
CA THR A 454 -12.34 -11.30 -11.45
C THR A 454 -12.29 -10.15 -10.44
N TYR A 455 -11.46 -10.24 -9.41
CA TYR A 455 -11.32 -9.27 -8.33
C TYR A 455 -10.15 -8.33 -8.58
N TYR A 456 -10.30 -7.09 -8.13
CA TYR A 456 -9.26 -6.08 -8.27
C TYR A 456 -9.23 -5.12 -7.08
N GLU A 457 -8.04 -4.62 -6.78
CA GLU A 457 -7.83 -3.48 -5.90
C GLU A 457 -7.61 -2.20 -6.73
N HIS A 458 -7.64 -1.04 -6.06
CA HIS A 458 -7.60 0.29 -6.67
C HIS A 458 -6.47 0.54 -7.69
N PHE A 459 -5.31 -0.12 -7.55
CA PHE A 459 -4.13 0.09 -8.40
C PHE A 459 -3.97 -0.93 -9.53
N TYR A 460 -4.75 -2.02 -9.54
CA TYR A 460 -4.50 -3.17 -10.43
C TYR A 460 -4.55 -2.79 -11.92
N MET A 461 -5.40 -1.84 -12.30
CA MET A 461 -5.55 -1.42 -13.69
C MET A 461 -4.30 -0.75 -14.27
N ALA A 462 -3.42 -0.19 -13.44
CA ALA A 462 -2.14 0.34 -13.89
C ALA A 462 -1.12 -0.77 -14.22
N LEU A 463 -1.35 -2.00 -13.75
CA LEU A 463 -0.45 -3.12 -13.91
C LEU A 463 -0.76 -3.96 -15.15
N LYS A 464 0.29 -4.27 -15.94
CA LYS A 464 0.16 -4.95 -17.23
C LYS A 464 0.78 -6.34 -17.18
N PRO A 465 0.06 -7.39 -17.65
CA PRO A 465 0.62 -8.73 -17.76
C PRO A 465 1.83 -8.74 -18.69
N TRP A 466 2.81 -9.60 -18.41
CA TRP A 466 4.10 -9.74 -19.09
C TRP A 466 5.01 -8.50 -19.08
N LYS A 467 4.56 -7.38 -18.53
CA LYS A 467 5.39 -6.21 -18.25
C LYS A 467 5.74 -6.11 -16.76
N HIS A 468 4.74 -6.25 -15.89
CA HIS A 468 4.91 -6.06 -14.45
C HIS A 468 4.80 -7.36 -13.65
N TYR A 469 4.16 -8.38 -14.22
CA TYR A 469 3.97 -9.70 -13.61
C TYR A 469 3.73 -10.74 -14.71
N VAL A 470 3.86 -12.03 -14.40
CA VAL A 470 3.47 -13.11 -15.33
C VAL A 470 2.05 -13.58 -14.97
N PRO A 471 1.08 -13.50 -15.89
CA PRO A 471 -0.26 -14.01 -15.65
C PRO A 471 -0.28 -15.54 -15.64
N ILE A 472 -1.08 -16.12 -14.74
CA ILE A 472 -1.43 -17.54 -14.72
C ILE A 472 -2.95 -17.67 -14.80
N LYS A 473 -3.46 -18.74 -15.42
CA LYS A 473 -4.89 -19.00 -15.54
C LYS A 473 -5.56 -19.11 -14.17
N ARG A 474 -6.84 -18.74 -14.13
CA ARG A 474 -7.66 -18.81 -12.91
C ARG A 474 -7.64 -20.20 -12.26
N ASN A 475 -7.69 -21.28 -13.05
CA ASN A 475 -7.65 -22.65 -12.56
C ASN A 475 -6.23 -23.22 -12.36
N LEU A 476 -5.19 -22.38 -12.43
CA LEU A 476 -3.76 -22.75 -12.28
C LEU A 476 -3.22 -23.76 -13.30
N SER A 477 -3.97 -24.10 -14.35
CA SER A 477 -3.60 -25.15 -15.30
C SER A 477 -2.30 -24.91 -16.07
N ASP A 478 -1.86 -23.66 -16.17
CA ASP A 478 -0.59 -23.27 -16.82
C ASP A 478 0.51 -22.88 -15.81
N LEU A 479 0.28 -23.00 -14.50
CA LEU A 479 1.23 -22.54 -13.49
C LEU A 479 2.61 -23.19 -13.63
N LEU A 480 2.67 -24.52 -13.75
CA LEU A 480 3.94 -25.25 -13.88
C LEU A 480 4.69 -24.88 -15.17
N GLU A 481 3.95 -24.63 -16.27
CA GLU A 481 4.52 -24.11 -17.52
C GLU A 481 5.14 -22.72 -17.30
N LYS A 482 4.44 -21.80 -16.62
CA LYS A 482 4.96 -20.45 -16.34
C LYS A 482 6.16 -20.47 -15.41
N ILE A 483 6.22 -21.39 -14.45
CA ILE A 483 7.39 -21.57 -13.59
C ILE A 483 8.59 -22.04 -14.43
N LYS A 484 8.41 -23.04 -15.30
CA LYS A 484 9.47 -23.53 -16.19
C LYS A 484 9.97 -22.44 -17.14
N TRP A 485 9.04 -21.69 -17.75
CA TRP A 485 9.38 -20.53 -18.57
C TRP A 485 10.23 -19.51 -17.82
N ALA A 486 9.88 -19.17 -16.57
CA ALA A 486 10.63 -18.19 -15.78
C ALA A 486 12.04 -18.69 -15.40
N LYS A 487 12.23 -20.00 -15.25
CA LYS A 487 13.55 -20.62 -15.03
C LYS A 487 14.40 -20.59 -16.29
N GLU A 488 13.81 -20.90 -17.45
CA GLU A 488 14.48 -20.94 -18.75
C GLU A 488 14.80 -19.52 -19.28
N ASN A 489 14.08 -18.50 -18.80
CA ASN A 489 14.20 -17.11 -19.24
C ASN A 489 14.55 -16.18 -18.06
N ASP A 490 15.58 -16.54 -17.28
CA ASP A 490 15.89 -15.88 -16.00
C ASP A 490 16.08 -14.35 -16.11
N GLU A 491 16.76 -13.86 -17.15
CA GLU A 491 16.96 -12.42 -17.35
C GLU A 491 15.66 -11.68 -17.68
N GLU A 492 14.77 -12.27 -18.49
CA GLU A 492 13.47 -11.68 -18.78
C GLU A 492 12.56 -11.73 -17.54
N ALA A 493 12.59 -12.83 -16.79
CA ALA A 493 11.90 -12.96 -15.51
C ALA A 493 12.34 -11.88 -14.51
N LYS A 494 13.65 -11.65 -14.39
CA LYS A 494 14.23 -10.59 -13.56
C LYS A 494 13.81 -9.19 -14.01
N LYS A 495 13.77 -8.95 -15.31
CA LYS A 495 13.33 -7.68 -15.89
C LYS A 495 11.86 -7.40 -15.58
N ILE A 496 10.97 -8.38 -15.78
CA ILE A 496 9.55 -8.25 -15.42
C ILE A 496 9.39 -7.99 -13.92
N ALA A 497 10.13 -8.71 -13.07
CA ALA A 497 10.13 -8.49 -11.62
C ALA A 497 10.53 -7.05 -11.27
N LYS A 498 11.59 -6.53 -11.91
CA LYS A 498 12.07 -5.15 -11.66
C LYS A 498 11.07 -4.09 -12.13
N GLU A 499 10.50 -4.26 -13.32
CA GLU A 499 9.48 -3.34 -13.86
C GLU A 499 8.21 -3.33 -12.99
N GLY A 500 7.80 -4.50 -12.51
CA GLY A 500 6.71 -4.64 -11.55
C GLY A 500 6.99 -3.92 -10.24
N GLN A 501 8.19 -4.13 -9.69
CA GLN A 501 8.65 -3.45 -8.47
C GLN A 501 8.67 -1.94 -8.61
N LEU A 502 9.24 -1.42 -9.69
CA LEU A 502 9.30 0.02 -9.93
C LEU A 502 7.89 0.62 -10.04
N SER A 503 6.98 -0.07 -10.74
CA SER A 503 5.59 0.37 -10.84
C SER A 503 4.87 0.36 -9.49
N ALA A 504 5.06 -0.69 -8.68
CA ALA A 504 4.46 -0.76 -7.35
C ALA A 504 5.03 0.30 -6.39
N ARG A 505 6.33 0.57 -6.45
CA ARG A 505 6.97 1.64 -5.68
C ARG A 505 6.39 3.02 -6.00
N ASP A 506 6.05 3.29 -7.26
CA ASP A 506 5.40 4.55 -7.67
C ASP A 506 3.93 4.60 -7.25
N LEU A 507 3.17 3.52 -7.48
CA LEU A 507 1.72 3.50 -7.26
C LEU A 507 1.33 3.45 -5.78
N LEU A 508 2.17 2.86 -4.92
CA LEU A 508 1.85 2.56 -3.51
C LEU A 508 2.60 3.46 -2.51
N GLN A 509 3.07 4.64 -2.94
CA GLN A 509 3.67 5.60 -2.03
C GLN A 509 2.62 6.13 -1.03
N PRO A 510 2.98 6.40 0.23
CA PRO A 510 2.06 6.94 1.23
C PRO A 510 1.23 8.13 0.75
N HIS A 511 1.84 9.10 0.08
CA HIS A 511 1.12 10.28 -0.41
C HIS A 511 0.14 9.95 -1.54
N ARG A 512 0.41 8.93 -2.37
CA ARG A 512 -0.49 8.47 -3.43
C ARG A 512 -1.79 7.93 -2.87
N LEU A 513 -1.73 7.22 -1.74
CA LEU A 513 -2.93 6.74 -1.05
C LEU A 513 -3.78 7.94 -0.60
N TYR A 514 -3.19 8.94 0.05
CA TYR A 514 -3.89 10.17 0.45
C TYR A 514 -4.57 10.88 -0.74
N CYS A 515 -3.83 11.08 -1.83
CA CYS A 515 -4.36 11.67 -3.06
C CYS A 515 -5.56 10.88 -3.61
N TYR A 516 -5.46 9.54 -3.60
CA TYR A 516 -6.51 8.68 -4.12
C TYR A 516 -7.79 8.78 -3.27
N TYR A 517 -7.69 8.65 -1.94
CA TYR A 517 -8.83 8.83 -1.03
C TYR A 517 -9.50 10.19 -1.21
N TYR A 518 -8.72 11.27 -1.17
CA TYR A 518 -9.24 12.62 -1.32
C TYR A 518 -9.99 12.78 -2.65
N ARG A 519 -9.43 12.25 -3.74
CA ARG A 519 -10.07 12.31 -5.05
C ARG A 519 -11.36 11.52 -5.12
N VAL A 520 -11.42 10.31 -4.55
CA VAL A 520 -12.68 9.55 -4.46
C VAL A 520 -13.75 10.37 -3.74
N PHE A 521 -13.44 10.96 -2.59
CA PHE A 521 -14.40 11.76 -1.83
C PHE A 521 -14.83 13.03 -2.55
N ARG A 522 -13.91 13.72 -3.23
CA ARG A 522 -14.26 14.89 -4.07
C ARG A 522 -15.21 14.50 -5.19
N GLU A 523 -14.88 13.47 -5.97
CA GLU A 523 -15.72 13.02 -7.09
C GLU A 523 -17.09 12.54 -6.60
N TYR A 524 -17.15 11.88 -5.45
CA TYR A 524 -18.41 11.48 -4.83
C TYR A 524 -19.25 12.70 -4.41
N ALA A 525 -18.65 13.64 -3.67
CA ALA A 525 -19.32 14.84 -3.19
C ALA A 525 -19.92 15.68 -4.33
N GLU A 526 -19.17 15.85 -5.43
CA GLU A 526 -19.59 16.57 -6.64
C GLU A 526 -20.81 15.95 -7.33
N ARG A 527 -21.08 14.67 -7.10
CA ARG A 527 -22.19 13.93 -7.73
C ARG A 527 -23.44 13.81 -6.86
N GLN A 528 -23.38 14.23 -5.59
CA GLN A 528 -24.55 14.16 -4.70
C GLN A 528 -25.64 15.13 -5.15
N SER A 529 -26.86 14.64 -5.32
CA SER A 529 -28.01 15.45 -5.75
C SER A 529 -28.61 16.30 -4.62
N SER A 530 -28.24 16.03 -3.37
CA SER A 530 -28.73 16.72 -2.18
C SER A 530 -27.58 16.95 -1.20
N LYS A 531 -27.77 17.88 -0.27
CA LYS A 531 -26.77 18.15 0.77
C LYS A 531 -26.66 16.96 1.74
N PRO A 532 -25.44 16.58 2.16
CA PRO A 532 -25.22 15.67 3.27
C PRO A 532 -25.86 16.18 4.56
N GLU A 533 -26.39 15.27 5.37
CA GLU A 533 -26.97 15.60 6.67
C GLU A 533 -26.53 14.57 7.72
N ILE A 534 -26.35 15.03 8.96
CA ILE A 534 -26.13 14.12 10.09
C ILE A 534 -27.45 13.38 10.33
N ARG A 535 -27.45 12.06 10.10
CA ARG A 535 -28.65 11.22 10.22
C ARG A 535 -28.85 10.73 11.64
N ASP A 536 -30.08 10.32 11.93
CA ASP A 536 -30.42 9.69 13.21
C ASP A 536 -29.55 8.45 13.48
N GLY A 537 -29.12 8.32 14.74
CA GLY A 537 -28.20 7.29 15.21
C GLY A 537 -26.73 7.50 14.83
N MET A 538 -26.35 8.63 14.22
CA MET A 538 -24.93 8.92 13.97
C MET A 538 -24.21 9.45 15.22
N GLU A 539 -23.02 8.93 15.46
CA GLU A 539 -22.08 9.42 16.47
C GLU A 539 -20.95 10.22 15.81
N LEU A 540 -20.40 11.21 16.53
CA LEU A 540 -19.18 11.90 16.15
C LEU A 540 -17.99 10.94 16.31
N VAL A 541 -17.17 10.83 15.27
CA VAL A 541 -15.87 10.17 15.35
C VAL A 541 -14.84 11.22 15.76
N ALA A 542 -14.49 11.22 17.05
CA ALA A 542 -13.55 12.20 17.59
C ALA A 542 -12.13 11.97 17.06
N GLN A 543 -11.39 13.07 16.89
CA GLN A 543 -9.94 13.00 16.73
C GLN A 543 -9.33 12.34 17.98
N PRO A 544 -8.25 11.54 17.84
CA PRO A 544 -7.58 10.99 18.99
C PRO A 544 -6.94 12.13 19.80
N ASP A 545 -7.10 12.08 21.13
CA ASP A 545 -6.42 13.01 22.03
C ASP A 545 -4.90 12.83 21.90
N ASP A 546 -4.18 13.92 21.65
CA ASP A 546 -2.71 13.97 21.69
C ASP A 546 -2.25 14.97 22.76
N ASP A 547 -2.72 14.77 23.98
CA ASP A 547 -2.39 15.59 25.17
C ASP A 547 -0.87 15.68 25.44
N THR A 548 -0.07 14.87 24.76
CA THR A 548 1.38 14.78 24.93
C THR A 548 2.18 15.60 23.92
N SER A 549 1.56 16.13 22.86
CA SER A 549 2.27 16.88 21.82
C SER A 549 1.66 18.27 21.59
N VAL A 550 2.53 19.24 21.31
CA VAL A 550 2.11 20.61 20.98
C VAL A 550 1.84 20.68 19.47
N CYS A 551 0.58 20.87 19.10
CA CYS A 551 0.16 21.24 17.75
C CYS A 551 -0.25 22.72 17.74
N GLN A 552 0.61 23.58 17.20
CA GLN A 552 0.25 24.98 16.91
C GLN A 552 0.01 25.10 15.40
N CYS A 553 -1.24 25.34 15.01
CA CYS A 553 -1.56 25.49 13.60
C CYS A 553 -1.14 26.89 13.12
N HIS A 554 -0.10 26.91 12.29
CA HIS A 554 0.43 28.14 11.66
C HIS A 554 -0.22 28.45 10.30
N ARG A 555 -1.15 27.62 9.83
CA ARG A 555 -1.95 27.92 8.64
C ARG A 555 -2.92 29.04 9.00
N GLU A 556 -2.75 30.22 8.39
CA GLU A 556 -3.66 31.33 8.58
C GLU A 556 -5.03 30.97 7.99
N ARG A 557 -6.10 31.14 8.79
CA ARG A 557 -7.46 31.18 8.25
C ARG A 557 -7.55 32.44 7.39
N PRO A 558 -7.96 32.38 6.12
CA PRO A 558 -8.39 33.58 5.40
C PRO A 558 -9.42 34.29 6.27
N SER A 559 -9.20 35.57 6.54
CA SER A 559 -10.18 36.37 7.26
C SER A 559 -11.51 36.30 6.51
N ARG A 560 -12.57 35.97 7.23
CA ARG A 560 -13.94 35.76 6.71
C ARG A 560 -14.57 36.99 6.04
N GLU A 561 -13.79 38.05 5.81
CA GLU A 561 -14.17 39.32 5.19
C GLU A 561 -13.83 39.41 3.68
N GLU A 562 -13.17 38.40 3.08
CA GLU A 562 -12.92 38.35 1.64
C GLU A 562 -13.58 37.16 0.93
N LEU A 563 -14.89 36.98 1.12
CA LEU A 563 -15.76 36.18 0.24
C LEU A 563 -17.04 36.92 -0.13
#